data_AF-A0A1G1FKF6-F1
#
_entry.id   AF-A0A1G1FKF6-F1
#
_cell.length_a   1.000
_cell.length_b   1.000
_cell.length_c   1.000
_cell.angle_alpha   90.00
_cell.angle_beta   90.00
_cell.angle_gamma   90.00
#
_symmetry.space_group_name_H-M   'P 1'
#
loop_
_entity.id
_entity.type
_entity.pdbx_description
1 polymer ?
#
loop_
_entity_poly.entity_id
_entity_poly.type
_entity_poly.pdbx_seq_one_letter_code
_entity_poly.pdbx_strand_id
1 'polypeptide(L)'
;MRKRLYQILISKQLAAALFAAVCIFSIPGTFTEERYLYSGIIISVIFGLMGLNLLFCTLERARVLSKPVILMHIGGLVVLVSGVISSFGFLATVNIYEGNMTDKAYRWDIKQDVPLGVDLAVKKINTEYYPVPVKVGVKRGEEKVGLFELKTGESFSIGDYSIKAENIELPSESLSLSIFQQNNFIGSANTSGTVDLPDNFPYRFVLVAFQDPRLKRVWVDLSISDGNNVIAEGSSEVNSPFKWNGLNFYHTEINSDKYGFKYAGMQVTRDPGKPYVFFGFSIMGIGCLMYFLKK
;
A
#
# COMPACT_ATOMS: atom_id res chain seq x y z
N MET A 1 -12.58 34.37 -39.35
CA MET A 1 -12.69 33.13 -38.53
C MET A 1 -11.59 32.98 -37.49
N ARG A 2 -10.29 32.94 -37.86
CA ARG A 2 -9.14 32.78 -36.92
C ARG A 2 -9.10 33.77 -35.74
N LYS A 3 -9.31 35.07 -35.98
CA LYS A 3 -9.32 36.09 -34.90
C LYS A 3 -10.41 35.86 -33.85
N ARG A 4 -11.61 35.42 -34.27
CA ARG A 4 -12.74 35.15 -33.37
C ARG A 4 -12.48 33.91 -32.51
N LEU A 5 -11.88 32.87 -33.09
CA LEU A 5 -11.49 31.66 -32.36
C LEU A 5 -10.42 31.94 -31.30
N TYR A 6 -9.40 32.73 -31.65
CA TYR A 6 -8.35 33.14 -30.71
C TYR A 6 -8.91 33.93 -29.51
N GLN A 7 -9.84 34.87 -29.76
CA GLN A 7 -10.50 35.65 -28.71
C GLN A 7 -11.32 34.77 -27.75
N ILE A 8 -11.97 33.73 -28.27
CA ILE A 8 -12.67 32.75 -27.44
C ILE A 8 -11.69 31.97 -26.57
N LEU A 9 -10.57 31.50 -27.14
CA LEU A 9 -9.56 30.72 -26.42
C LEU A 9 -8.88 31.47 -25.28
N ILE A 10 -8.82 32.80 -25.32
CA ILE A 10 -8.23 33.65 -24.25
C ILE A 10 -9.28 34.21 -23.29
N SER A 11 -10.55 33.83 -23.47
CA SER A 11 -11.62 34.33 -22.63
C SER A 11 -11.60 33.70 -21.23
N LYS A 12 -11.76 34.54 -20.22
CA LYS A 12 -12.01 34.10 -18.83
C LYS A 12 -13.37 33.43 -18.69
N GLN A 13 -14.34 33.80 -19.53
CA GLN A 13 -15.67 33.17 -19.56
C GLN A 13 -15.57 31.73 -20.04
N LEU A 14 -14.69 31.45 -21.02
CA LEU A 14 -14.41 30.09 -21.45
C LEU A 14 -13.80 29.27 -20.31
N ALA A 15 -12.85 29.84 -19.56
CA ALA A 15 -12.27 29.19 -18.39
C ALA A 15 -13.34 28.78 -17.36
N ALA A 16 -14.24 29.70 -17.01
CA ALA A 16 -15.34 29.45 -16.07
C ALA A 16 -16.33 28.40 -16.60
N ALA A 17 -16.66 28.45 -17.90
CA ALA A 17 -17.54 27.48 -18.53
C ALA A 17 -16.94 26.07 -18.56
N LEU A 18 -15.64 25.94 -18.90
CA LEU A 18 -14.92 24.67 -18.86
C LEU A 18 -14.84 24.12 -17.44
N PHE A 19 -14.58 24.97 -16.44
CA PHE A 19 -14.60 24.56 -15.04
C PHE A 19 -15.99 24.08 -14.60
N ALA A 20 -17.06 24.81 -14.94
CA ALA A 20 -18.43 24.39 -14.67
C ALA A 20 -18.76 23.04 -15.35
N ALA A 21 -18.30 22.83 -16.58
CA ALA A 21 -18.45 21.55 -17.27
C ALA A 21 -17.73 20.42 -16.52
N VAL A 22 -16.48 20.62 -16.08
CA VAL A 22 -15.76 19.64 -15.24
C VAL A 22 -16.59 19.30 -14.00
N CYS A 23 -17.14 20.30 -13.29
CA CYS A 23 -17.99 20.06 -12.12
C CYS A 23 -19.24 19.23 -12.47
N ILE A 24 -19.95 19.59 -13.54
CA ILE A 24 -21.17 18.88 -13.99
C ILE A 24 -20.89 17.41 -14.30
N PHE A 25 -19.76 17.10 -14.95
CA PHE A 25 -19.40 15.73 -15.28
C PHE A 25 -18.76 14.96 -14.10
N SER A 26 -18.10 15.66 -13.17
CA SER A 26 -17.36 15.02 -12.08
C SER A 26 -18.20 14.81 -10.81
N ILE A 27 -19.19 15.66 -10.53
CA ILE A 27 -20.03 15.56 -9.33
C ILE A 27 -20.90 14.29 -9.32
N PRO A 28 -21.58 13.91 -10.41
CA PRO A 28 -22.38 12.67 -10.43
C PRO A 28 -21.53 11.41 -10.17
N GLY A 29 -20.29 11.41 -10.65
CA GLY A 29 -19.33 10.33 -10.38
C GLY A 29 -19.07 10.11 -8.89
N THR A 30 -19.28 11.11 -8.03
CA THR A 30 -19.08 10.98 -6.58
C THR A 30 -20.19 10.13 -5.95
N PHE A 31 -21.36 10.07 -6.60
CA PHE A 31 -22.54 9.36 -6.12
C PHE A 31 -22.74 8.01 -6.82
N THR A 32 -21.83 7.60 -7.69
CA THR A 32 -21.91 6.34 -8.44
C THR A 32 -20.60 5.57 -8.27
N GLU A 33 -20.66 4.23 -8.18
CA GLU A 33 -19.44 3.39 -8.10
C GLU A 33 -18.67 3.31 -9.43
N GLU A 34 -19.23 3.93 -10.46
CA GLU A 34 -18.82 3.83 -11.84
C GLU A 34 -17.70 4.82 -12.18
N ARG A 35 -16.45 4.35 -12.05
CA ARG A 35 -15.23 5.13 -12.33
C ARG A 35 -15.07 5.54 -13.81
N TYR A 36 -15.89 5.02 -14.72
CA TYR A 36 -15.84 5.42 -16.14
C TYR A 36 -16.18 6.90 -16.35
N LEU A 37 -16.96 7.50 -15.45
CA LEU A 37 -17.35 8.90 -15.56
C LEU A 37 -16.13 9.83 -15.52
N TYR A 38 -15.06 9.45 -14.81
CA TYR A 38 -13.84 10.26 -14.63
C TYR A 38 -12.76 10.05 -15.70
N SER A 39 -12.83 8.96 -16.45
CA SER A 39 -11.79 8.53 -17.41
C SER A 39 -12.25 8.56 -18.86
N GLY A 40 -13.48 9.03 -19.11
CA GLY A 40 -14.04 9.12 -20.46
C GLY A 40 -13.39 10.19 -21.34
N ILE A 41 -13.45 9.95 -22.65
CA ILE A 41 -12.93 10.86 -23.70
C ILE A 41 -13.44 12.30 -23.52
N ILE A 42 -14.70 12.47 -23.10
CA ILE A 42 -15.32 13.79 -22.89
C ILE A 42 -14.55 14.60 -21.84
N ILE A 43 -14.25 14.02 -20.68
CA ILE A 43 -13.52 14.70 -19.62
C ILE A 43 -12.10 15.03 -20.05
N SER A 44 -11.42 14.11 -20.75
CA SER A 44 -10.09 14.37 -21.31
C SER A 44 -10.08 15.55 -22.28
N VAL A 45 -11.10 15.65 -23.14
CA VAL A 45 -11.27 16.79 -24.06
C VAL A 45 -11.47 18.09 -23.29
N ILE A 46 -12.30 18.10 -22.24
CA ILE A 46 -12.51 19.28 -21.40
C ILE A 46 -11.20 19.72 -20.73
N PHE A 47 -10.42 18.79 -20.15
CA PHE A 47 -9.11 19.09 -19.57
C PHE A 47 -8.12 19.63 -20.61
N GLY A 48 -8.11 19.06 -21.81
CA GLY A 48 -7.28 19.56 -22.92
C GLY A 48 -7.64 21.00 -23.32
N LEU A 49 -8.93 21.31 -23.45
CA LEU A 49 -9.41 22.67 -23.73
C LEU A 49 -9.06 23.64 -22.59
N MET A 50 -9.15 23.19 -21.34
CA MET A 50 -8.77 23.99 -20.18
C MET A 50 -7.28 24.29 -20.17
N GLY A 51 -6.42 23.32 -20.51
CA GLY A 51 -4.98 23.53 -20.65
C GLY A 51 -4.62 24.51 -21.76
N LEU A 52 -5.27 24.39 -22.93
CA LEU A 52 -5.10 25.35 -24.02
C LEU A 52 -5.54 26.75 -23.61
N ASN A 53 -6.72 26.89 -22.98
CA ASN A 53 -7.21 28.17 -22.49
C ASN A 53 -6.24 28.80 -21.49
N LEU A 54 -5.75 28.03 -20.51
CA LEU A 54 -4.78 28.49 -19.52
C LEU A 54 -3.48 28.95 -20.20
N LEU A 55 -2.97 28.19 -21.17
CA LEU A 55 -1.76 28.53 -21.92
C LEU A 55 -1.92 29.85 -22.66
N PHE A 56 -2.95 29.97 -23.50
CA PHE A 56 -3.16 31.19 -24.30
C PHE A 56 -3.47 32.41 -23.43
N CYS A 57 -4.25 32.25 -22.35
CA CYS A 57 -4.49 33.31 -21.39
C CYS A 57 -3.19 33.80 -20.71
N THR A 58 -2.31 32.86 -20.38
CA THR A 58 -1.01 33.17 -19.75
C THR A 58 -0.10 33.91 -20.72
N LEU A 59 0.00 33.43 -21.97
CA LEU A 59 0.85 34.04 -22.99
C LEU A 59 0.41 35.46 -23.33
N GLU A 60 -0.89 35.68 -23.57
CA GLU A 60 -1.43 37.01 -23.90
C GLU A 60 -1.22 38.02 -22.76
N ARG A 61 -1.37 37.56 -21.51
CA ARG A 61 -1.34 38.43 -20.33
C ARG A 61 -0.02 38.38 -19.56
N ALA A 62 1.02 37.75 -20.10
CA ALA A 62 2.30 37.52 -19.41
C ALA A 62 2.96 38.81 -18.90
N ARG A 63 2.76 39.94 -19.60
CA ARG A 63 3.31 41.25 -19.20
C ARG A 63 2.52 41.94 -18.08
N VAL A 64 1.27 41.53 -17.86
CA VAL A 64 0.33 42.16 -16.91
C VAL A 64 0.16 41.30 -15.65
N LEU A 65 0.24 39.97 -15.78
CA LEU A 65 0.12 39.05 -14.66
C LEU A 65 1.29 39.21 -13.68
N SER A 66 0.99 39.13 -12.39
CA SER A 66 2.01 39.14 -11.36
C SER A 66 2.85 37.85 -11.43
N LYS A 67 4.15 37.93 -11.08
CA LYS A 67 5.04 36.76 -11.03
C LYS A 67 4.45 35.56 -10.27
N PRO A 68 3.80 35.74 -9.09
CA PRO A 68 3.15 34.64 -8.39
C PRO A 68 2.03 33.95 -9.18
N VAL A 69 1.19 34.73 -9.88
CA VAL A 69 0.09 34.19 -10.70
C VAL A 69 0.62 33.45 -11.92
N ILE A 70 1.67 33.95 -12.56
CA ILE A 70 2.35 33.24 -13.65
C ILE A 70 2.89 31.89 -13.15
N LEU A 71 3.47 31.86 -11.95
CA LEU A 71 3.98 30.63 -11.37
C LEU A 71 2.86 29.60 -11.10
N MET A 72 1.71 30.04 -10.57
CA MET A 72 0.53 29.18 -10.43
C MET A 72 0.05 28.61 -11.77
N HIS A 73 0.01 29.44 -12.82
CA HIS A 73 -0.40 29.00 -14.16
C HIS A 73 0.58 27.98 -14.75
N ILE A 74 1.89 28.20 -14.59
CA ILE A 74 2.92 27.23 -15.01
C ILE A 74 2.74 25.91 -14.27
N GLY A 75 2.52 25.96 -12.94
CA GLY A 75 2.25 24.76 -12.15
C GLY A 75 1.01 23.99 -12.65
N GLY A 76 -0.08 24.70 -12.92
CA GLY A 76 -1.30 24.11 -13.49
C GLY A 76 -1.07 23.48 -14.88
N LEU A 77 -0.31 24.15 -15.77
CA LEU A 77 0.05 23.60 -17.08
C LEU A 77 0.91 22.34 -16.95
N VAL A 78 1.88 22.35 -16.04
CA VAL A 78 2.70 21.17 -15.74
C VAL A 78 1.80 20.02 -15.29
N VAL A 79 0.86 20.23 -14.37
CA VAL A 79 -0.08 19.18 -13.91
C VAL A 79 -0.91 18.63 -15.08
N LEU A 80 -1.44 19.48 -15.95
CA LEU A 80 -2.25 19.04 -17.10
C LEU A 80 -1.43 18.22 -18.11
N VAL A 81 -0.20 18.66 -18.44
CA VAL A 81 0.73 17.89 -19.28
C VAL A 81 1.10 16.56 -18.61
N SER A 82 1.29 16.57 -17.30
CA SER A 82 1.61 15.36 -16.52
C SER A 82 0.48 14.33 -16.59
N GLY A 83 -0.78 14.77 -16.62
CA GLY A 83 -1.93 13.88 -16.83
C GLY A 83 -1.88 13.17 -18.19
N VAL A 84 -1.46 13.87 -19.24
CA VAL A 84 -1.24 13.27 -20.58
C VAL A 84 -0.07 12.29 -20.54
N ILE A 85 1.02 12.61 -19.83
CA ILE A 85 2.13 11.67 -19.65
C ILE A 85 1.66 10.42 -18.89
N SER A 86 0.85 10.60 -17.84
CA SER A 86 0.29 9.51 -17.03
C SER A 86 -0.58 8.55 -17.86
N SER A 87 -1.23 9.01 -18.94
CA SER A 87 -2.03 8.13 -19.80
C SER A 87 -1.22 7.14 -20.63
N PHE A 88 0.11 7.27 -20.69
CA PHE A 88 1.02 6.23 -21.22
C PHE A 88 1.39 5.17 -20.17
N GLY A 89 0.90 5.34 -18.94
CA GLY A 89 0.99 4.36 -17.87
C GLY A 89 -0.04 3.24 -17.99
N PHE A 90 -0.05 2.35 -17.00
CA PHE A 90 -1.07 1.31 -16.89
C PHE A 90 -1.23 0.83 -15.44
N LEU A 91 -2.36 0.17 -15.20
CA LEU A 91 -2.71 -0.55 -13.98
C LEU A 91 -2.97 -2.00 -14.35
N ALA A 92 -2.24 -2.92 -13.73
CA ALA A 92 -2.47 -4.36 -13.85
C ALA A 92 -2.60 -5.03 -12.49
N THR A 93 -3.32 -6.14 -12.42
CA THR A 93 -3.51 -6.93 -11.19
C THR A 93 -3.33 -8.41 -11.46
N VAL A 94 -2.80 -9.14 -10.48
CA VAL A 94 -2.66 -10.60 -10.52
C VAL A 94 -2.65 -11.18 -9.11
N ASN A 95 -3.27 -12.34 -8.92
CA ASN A 95 -3.17 -13.10 -7.67
C ASN A 95 -2.09 -14.17 -7.82
N ILE A 96 -1.12 -14.18 -6.90
CA ILE A 96 0.02 -15.10 -6.93
C ILE A 96 0.08 -15.83 -5.59
N TYR A 97 0.04 -17.16 -5.64
CA TYR A 97 0.20 -18.01 -4.47
C TYR A 97 1.63 -17.92 -3.91
N GLU A 98 1.76 -18.04 -2.60
CA GLU A 98 3.07 -18.10 -1.95
C GLU A 98 3.90 -19.27 -2.49
N GLY A 99 5.15 -18.99 -2.86
CA GLY A 99 6.07 -19.93 -3.51
C GLY A 99 5.92 -20.02 -5.03
N ASN A 100 4.89 -19.41 -5.62
CA ASN A 100 4.64 -19.44 -7.06
C ASN A 100 5.08 -18.16 -7.78
N MET A 101 5.07 -18.23 -9.11
CA MET A 101 5.38 -17.11 -10.01
C MET A 101 4.43 -17.03 -11.19
N THR A 102 4.40 -15.87 -11.85
CA THR A 102 3.61 -15.59 -13.05
C THR A 102 4.37 -14.65 -13.98
N ASP A 103 4.18 -14.82 -15.29
CA ASP A 103 4.68 -13.92 -16.32
C ASP A 103 3.59 -12.97 -16.85
N LYS A 104 2.37 -13.05 -16.32
CA LYS A 104 1.20 -12.31 -16.79
C LYS A 104 0.48 -11.56 -15.68
N ALA A 105 -0.18 -10.47 -16.07
CA ALA A 105 -1.13 -9.75 -15.22
C ALA A 105 -2.29 -9.18 -16.05
N TYR A 106 -3.45 -9.04 -15.42
CA TYR A 106 -4.65 -8.50 -16.04
C TYR A 106 -4.57 -6.97 -16.10
N ARG A 107 -4.52 -6.39 -17.31
CA ARG A 107 -4.52 -4.93 -17.51
C ARG A 107 -5.94 -4.39 -17.57
N TRP A 108 -6.25 -3.46 -16.69
CA TRP A 108 -7.60 -2.90 -16.55
C TRP A 108 -8.01 -1.94 -17.67
N ASP A 109 -7.05 -1.27 -18.30
CA ASP A 109 -7.28 -0.29 -19.35
C ASP A 109 -7.67 -0.95 -20.69
N ILE A 110 -7.12 -2.12 -20.97
CA ILE A 110 -7.42 -2.92 -22.17
C ILE A 110 -8.23 -4.20 -21.88
N LYS A 111 -8.52 -4.49 -20.61
CA LYS A 111 -9.36 -5.60 -20.13
C LYS A 111 -8.90 -6.98 -20.61
N GLN A 112 -7.60 -7.23 -20.54
CA GLN A 112 -7.01 -8.51 -20.94
C GLN A 112 -5.74 -8.82 -20.15
N ASP A 113 -5.41 -10.11 -20.05
CA ASP A 113 -4.11 -10.55 -19.55
C ASP A 113 -3.02 -10.19 -20.55
N VAL A 114 -1.93 -9.62 -20.05
CA VAL A 114 -0.75 -9.29 -20.83
C VAL A 114 0.51 -9.84 -20.18
N PRO A 115 1.54 -10.16 -20.97
CA PRO A 115 2.85 -10.51 -20.42
C PRO A 115 3.45 -9.29 -19.69
N LEU A 116 4.02 -9.52 -18.51
CA LEU A 116 4.83 -8.57 -17.75
C LEU A 116 6.22 -8.38 -18.38
N GLY A 117 6.66 -9.33 -19.20
CA GLY A 117 7.99 -9.38 -19.80
C GLY A 117 9.09 -9.88 -18.85
N VAL A 118 8.71 -10.29 -17.64
CA VAL A 118 9.53 -10.91 -16.60
C VAL A 118 8.65 -11.83 -15.77
N ASP A 119 9.26 -12.76 -15.06
CA ASP A 119 8.54 -13.56 -14.08
C ASP A 119 8.50 -12.83 -12.74
N LEU A 120 7.31 -12.65 -12.19
CA LEU A 120 7.06 -12.11 -10.85
C LEU A 120 6.70 -13.25 -9.91
N ALA A 121 7.48 -13.44 -8.85
CA ALA A 121 7.26 -14.45 -7.83
C ALA A 121 6.87 -13.84 -6.48
N VAL A 122 5.96 -14.50 -5.77
CA VAL A 122 5.71 -14.25 -4.34
C VAL A 122 6.50 -15.28 -3.56
N LYS A 123 7.62 -14.87 -2.96
CA LYS A 123 8.47 -15.78 -2.18
C LYS A 123 7.84 -16.12 -0.84
N LYS A 124 7.31 -15.11 -0.16
CA LYS A 124 6.76 -15.25 1.19
C LYS A 124 5.81 -14.12 1.54
N ILE A 125 4.71 -14.46 2.19
CA ILE A 125 3.75 -13.54 2.79
C ILE A 125 4.00 -13.55 4.29
N ASN A 126 4.49 -12.44 4.80
CA ASN A 126 4.88 -12.29 6.19
C ASN A 126 3.84 -11.48 6.94
N THR A 127 3.56 -11.89 8.17
CA THR A 127 2.67 -11.19 9.09
C THR A 127 3.37 -10.96 10.41
N GLU A 128 3.13 -9.79 11.01
CA GLU A 128 3.56 -9.45 12.36
C GLU A 128 2.32 -8.98 13.14
N TYR A 129 2.17 -9.49 14.36
CA TYR A 129 1.07 -9.14 15.26
C TYR A 129 1.57 -8.21 16.38
N TYR A 130 0.67 -7.40 16.93
CA TYR A 130 0.95 -6.71 18.18
C TYR A 130 1.10 -7.72 19.33
N PRO A 131 1.89 -7.38 20.38
CA PRO A 131 1.95 -8.18 21.60
C PRO A 131 0.55 -8.53 22.11
N VAL A 132 0.26 -9.82 22.19
CA VAL A 132 -1.07 -10.34 22.48
C VAL A 132 -1.21 -10.56 23.99
N PRO A 133 -2.19 -9.93 24.66
CA PRO A 133 -2.52 -10.27 26.04
C PRO A 133 -2.94 -11.73 26.17
N VAL A 134 -2.28 -12.46 27.07
CA VAL A 134 -2.49 -13.88 27.36
C VAL A 134 -2.63 -14.10 28.86
N LYS A 135 -3.42 -15.11 29.22
CA LYS A 135 -3.51 -15.67 30.56
C LYS A 135 -2.97 -17.08 30.53
N VAL A 136 -1.85 -17.31 31.21
CA VAL A 136 -1.18 -18.61 31.27
C VAL A 136 -1.40 -19.24 32.64
N GLY A 137 -2.10 -20.37 32.66
CA GLY A 137 -2.25 -21.22 33.82
C GLY A 137 -1.03 -22.13 33.95
N VAL A 138 -0.48 -22.24 35.16
CA VAL A 138 0.63 -23.14 35.46
C VAL A 138 0.17 -24.24 36.40
N LYS A 139 0.46 -25.49 36.02
CA LYS A 139 0.16 -26.68 36.81
C LYS A 139 1.43 -27.43 37.20
N ARG A 140 1.40 -28.11 38.34
CA ARG A 140 2.38 -29.13 38.75
C ARG A 140 1.61 -30.42 39.01
N GLY A 141 1.72 -31.38 38.09
CA GLY A 141 0.73 -32.46 38.01
C GLY A 141 -0.67 -31.90 37.73
N GLU A 142 -1.65 -32.22 38.57
CA GLU A 142 -3.02 -31.68 38.47
C GLU A 142 -3.24 -30.39 39.28
N GLU A 143 -2.30 -30.05 40.16
CA GLU A 143 -2.44 -28.88 41.04
C GLU A 143 -2.18 -27.59 40.26
N LYS A 144 -3.09 -26.61 40.39
CA LYS A 144 -2.89 -25.26 39.88
C LYS A 144 -1.93 -24.51 40.78
N VAL A 145 -0.75 -24.17 40.24
CA VAL A 145 0.30 -23.45 40.96
C VAL A 145 0.19 -21.94 40.74
N GLY A 146 -0.32 -21.51 39.58
CA GLY A 146 -0.40 -20.08 39.26
C GLY A 146 -1.28 -19.76 38.07
N LEU A 147 -1.60 -18.46 37.95
CA LEU A 147 -2.24 -17.86 36.79
C LEU A 147 -1.56 -16.52 36.53
N PHE A 148 -0.96 -16.36 35.35
CA PHE A 148 -0.18 -15.19 35.00
C PHE A 148 -0.83 -14.47 33.82
N GLU A 149 -1.01 -13.16 33.95
CA GLU A 149 -1.50 -12.30 32.88
C GLU A 149 -0.32 -11.46 32.37
N LEU A 150 -0.03 -11.58 31.07
CA LEU A 150 1.11 -10.93 30.42
C LEU A 150 0.81 -10.75 28.93
N LYS A 151 1.72 -10.11 28.20
CA LYS A 151 1.69 -10.06 26.73
C LYS A 151 2.72 -10.99 26.13
N THR A 152 2.50 -11.44 24.90
CA THR A 152 3.55 -12.09 24.12
C THR A 152 4.78 -11.16 24.01
N GLY A 153 5.97 -11.74 24.16
CA GLY A 153 7.25 -11.06 24.36
C GLY A 153 7.65 -10.87 25.83
N GLU A 154 6.71 -10.88 26.78
CA GLU A 154 6.99 -10.72 28.21
C GLU A 154 7.29 -12.04 28.90
N SER A 155 7.79 -11.99 30.14
CA SER A 155 8.13 -13.17 30.93
C SER A 155 7.60 -13.08 32.35
N PHE A 156 7.33 -14.22 32.95
CA PHE A 156 7.01 -14.35 34.38
C PHE A 156 7.93 -15.38 35.04
N SER A 157 8.07 -15.31 36.36
CA SER A 157 8.95 -16.21 37.12
C SER A 157 8.15 -17.14 38.03
N ILE A 158 8.60 -18.39 38.15
CA ILE A 158 8.05 -19.39 39.07
C ILE A 158 9.16 -20.32 39.58
N GLY A 159 9.39 -20.30 40.90
CA GLY A 159 10.56 -20.96 41.47
C GLY A 159 11.86 -20.39 40.88
N ASP A 160 12.74 -21.27 40.41
CA ASP A 160 14.02 -20.92 39.78
C ASP A 160 13.93 -20.70 38.26
N TYR A 161 12.72 -20.72 37.71
CA TYR A 161 12.47 -20.65 36.27
C TYR A 161 11.88 -19.31 35.85
N SER A 162 12.31 -18.82 34.70
CA SER A 162 11.69 -17.71 33.97
C SER A 162 11.07 -18.24 32.68
N ILE A 163 9.82 -17.89 32.44
CA ILE A 163 9.04 -18.36 31.30
C ILE A 163 8.65 -17.16 30.47
N LYS A 164 9.09 -17.17 29.21
CA LYS A 164 8.76 -16.14 28.22
C LYS A 164 7.62 -16.61 27.34
N ALA A 165 6.56 -15.81 27.25
CA ALA A 165 5.50 -16.03 26.28
C ALA A 165 6.00 -15.56 24.92
N GLU A 166 6.19 -16.45 23.94
CA GLU A 166 6.76 -16.09 22.65
C GLU A 166 5.69 -15.57 21.70
N ASN A 167 4.89 -16.45 21.10
CA ASN A 167 3.85 -16.10 20.14
C ASN A 167 2.68 -17.08 20.25
N ILE A 168 1.49 -16.63 19.88
CA ILE A 168 0.33 -17.50 19.68
C ILE A 168 0.36 -18.02 18.24
N GLU A 169 0.31 -19.33 18.08
CA GLU A 169 0.14 -20.01 16.80
C GLU A 169 -1.35 -20.10 16.47
N LEU A 170 -1.71 -19.59 15.29
CA LEU A 170 -3.06 -19.69 14.73
C LEU A 170 -3.04 -20.64 13.52
N PRO A 171 -4.09 -21.48 13.35
CA PRO A 171 -5.34 -21.52 14.12
C PRO A 171 -5.31 -22.46 15.33
N SER A 172 -4.16 -23.04 15.70
CA SER A 172 -4.07 -24.03 16.79
C SER A 172 -4.32 -23.46 18.18
N GLU A 173 -4.37 -22.13 18.31
CA GLU A 173 -4.53 -21.40 19.58
C GLU A 173 -3.50 -21.87 20.63
N SER A 174 -2.29 -22.18 20.17
CA SER A 174 -1.19 -22.64 21.01
C SER A 174 -0.27 -21.49 21.34
N LEU A 175 0.02 -21.26 22.61
CA LEU A 175 1.04 -20.32 23.02
C LEU A 175 2.38 -21.04 23.13
N SER A 176 3.36 -20.61 22.33
CA SER A 176 4.74 -21.08 22.41
C SER A 176 5.47 -20.34 23.53
N LEU A 177 6.25 -21.09 24.32
CA LEU A 177 6.91 -20.66 25.54
C LEU A 177 8.38 -21.05 25.50
N SER A 178 9.25 -20.12 25.88
CA SER A 178 10.68 -20.38 26.13
C SER A 178 10.93 -20.41 27.63
N ILE A 179 11.66 -21.42 28.10
CA ILE A 179 11.90 -21.64 29.52
C ILE A 179 13.40 -21.47 29.81
N PHE A 180 13.68 -20.70 30.86
CA PHE A 180 15.02 -20.38 31.32
C PHE A 180 15.19 -20.75 32.79
N GLN A 181 16.37 -21.24 33.17
CA GLN A 181 16.78 -21.43 34.55
C GLN A 181 18.06 -20.64 34.78
N GLN A 182 18.07 -19.72 35.76
CA GLN A 182 19.21 -18.82 36.02
C GLN A 182 19.71 -18.11 34.74
N ASN A 183 18.79 -17.58 33.93
CA ASN A 183 19.06 -16.93 32.63
C ASN A 183 19.59 -17.83 31.51
N ASN A 184 19.77 -19.14 31.73
CA ASN A 184 20.14 -20.08 30.68
C ASN A 184 18.89 -20.71 30.07
N PHE A 185 18.81 -20.75 28.74
CA PHE A 185 17.74 -21.44 28.03
C PHE A 185 17.84 -22.95 28.29
N ILE A 186 16.76 -23.56 28.78
CA ILE A 186 16.71 -24.99 29.07
C ILE A 186 15.74 -25.77 28.17
N GLY A 187 14.92 -25.06 27.39
CA GLY A 187 14.05 -25.66 26.40
C GLY A 187 12.76 -24.88 26.14
N SER A 188 11.84 -25.50 25.43
CA SER A 188 10.59 -24.88 24.97
C SER A 188 9.38 -25.75 25.26
N ALA A 189 8.22 -25.11 25.42
CA ALA A 189 6.96 -25.81 25.56
C ALA A 189 5.87 -25.04 24.81
N ASN A 190 4.78 -25.72 24.48
CA ASN A 190 3.56 -25.06 24.05
C ASN A 190 2.37 -25.48 24.92
N THR A 191 1.28 -24.72 24.83
CA THR A 191 0.06 -25.00 25.59
C THR A 191 -0.79 -26.12 24.99
N SER A 192 -0.41 -26.66 23.83
CA SER A 192 -1.05 -27.81 23.17
C SER A 192 -0.43 -29.17 23.55
N GLY A 193 0.63 -29.16 24.36
CA GLY A 193 1.23 -30.38 24.92
C GLY A 193 2.52 -30.87 24.25
N THR A 194 3.08 -30.13 23.29
CA THR A 194 4.45 -30.37 22.82
C THR A 194 5.43 -29.76 23.81
N VAL A 195 6.39 -30.56 24.26
CA VAL A 195 7.36 -30.16 25.27
C VAL A 195 8.73 -30.64 24.82
N ASP A 196 9.67 -29.71 24.68
CA ASP A 196 11.10 -29.97 24.52
C ASP A 196 11.79 -29.43 25.77
N LEU A 197 11.64 -30.16 26.88
CA LEU A 197 12.17 -29.82 28.20
C LEU A 197 12.79 -31.06 28.86
N PRO A 198 13.70 -30.86 29.83
CA PRO A 198 14.24 -31.96 30.63
C PRO A 198 13.14 -32.78 31.32
N ASP A 199 13.34 -34.09 31.45
CA ASP A 199 12.36 -35.04 32.04
C ASP A 199 11.89 -34.68 33.45
N ASN A 200 12.71 -33.94 34.20
CA ASN A 200 12.42 -33.52 35.57
C ASN A 200 11.73 -32.15 35.67
N PHE A 201 11.36 -31.52 34.55
CA PHE A 201 10.70 -30.23 34.58
C PHE A 201 9.30 -30.32 35.21
N PRO A 202 9.02 -29.63 36.33
CA PRO A 202 7.86 -29.95 37.16
C PRO A 202 6.57 -29.26 36.73
N TYR A 203 6.60 -28.40 35.70
CA TYR A 203 5.47 -27.54 35.34
C TYR A 203 4.87 -27.88 33.97
N ARG A 204 3.55 -27.69 33.86
CA ARG A 204 2.80 -27.70 32.61
C ARG A 204 2.06 -26.39 32.44
N PHE A 205 1.92 -25.94 31.20
CA PHE A 205 1.31 -24.67 30.86
C PHE A 205 -0.01 -24.88 30.12
N VAL A 206 -1.00 -24.05 30.45
CA VAL A 206 -2.31 -24.05 29.82
C VAL A 206 -2.63 -22.62 29.40
N LEU A 207 -3.01 -22.42 28.14
CA LEU A 207 -3.56 -21.14 27.70
C LEU A 207 -4.99 -21.04 28.22
N VAL A 208 -5.22 -20.15 29.19
CA VAL A 208 -6.53 -19.99 29.84
C VAL A 208 -7.40 -19.00 29.07
N ALA A 209 -6.79 -17.93 28.56
CA ALA A 209 -7.45 -16.95 27.72
C ALA A 209 -6.40 -16.19 26.91
N PHE A 210 -6.80 -15.65 25.77
CA PHE A 210 -6.02 -14.69 25.01
C PHE A 210 -6.97 -13.69 24.36
N GLN A 211 -6.46 -12.52 24.01
CA GLN A 211 -7.19 -11.57 23.17
C GLN A 211 -6.91 -11.87 21.70
N ASP A 212 -7.89 -11.68 20.82
CA ASP A 212 -7.71 -11.86 19.38
C ASP A 212 -6.47 -11.11 18.85
N PRO A 213 -5.51 -11.81 18.22
CA PRO A 213 -4.29 -11.19 17.73
C PRO A 213 -4.60 -10.08 16.71
N ARG A 214 -4.12 -8.88 17.00
CA ARG A 214 -4.26 -7.74 16.09
C ARG A 214 -3.06 -7.66 15.16
N LEU A 215 -3.33 -7.71 13.87
CA LEU A 215 -2.32 -7.56 12.83
C LEU A 215 -1.66 -6.18 12.93
N LYS A 216 -0.33 -6.17 13.05
CA LYS A 216 0.50 -4.95 13.12
C LYS A 216 1.03 -4.57 11.75
N ARG A 217 1.56 -5.56 11.02
CA ARG A 217 2.24 -5.33 9.75
C ARG A 217 2.10 -6.56 8.87
N VAL A 218 2.03 -6.30 7.57
CA VAL A 218 2.06 -7.33 6.54
C VAL A 218 2.94 -6.88 5.40
N TRP A 219 3.74 -7.80 4.89
CA TRP A 219 4.59 -7.56 3.74
C TRP A 219 4.75 -8.82 2.91
N VAL A 220 5.03 -8.62 1.63
CA VAL A 220 5.20 -9.69 0.67
C VAL A 220 6.62 -9.60 0.11
N ASP A 221 7.40 -10.65 0.29
CA ASP A 221 8.70 -10.78 -0.33
C ASP A 221 8.53 -11.24 -1.78
N LEU A 222 9.11 -10.48 -2.69
CA LEU A 222 8.97 -10.63 -4.12
C LEU A 222 10.33 -10.91 -4.77
N SER A 223 10.30 -11.68 -5.86
CA SER A 223 11.44 -11.87 -6.74
C SER A 223 11.00 -11.59 -8.18
N ILE A 224 11.88 -10.96 -8.94
CA ILE A 224 11.74 -10.82 -10.39
C ILE A 224 12.87 -11.60 -11.03
N SER A 225 12.51 -12.47 -11.97
CA SER A 225 13.47 -13.27 -12.73
C SER A 225 13.22 -13.18 -14.23
N ASP A 226 14.27 -13.46 -15.00
CA ASP A 226 14.22 -13.72 -16.43
C ASP A 226 14.69 -15.16 -16.65
N GLY A 227 13.73 -16.08 -16.79
CA GLY A 227 13.98 -17.51 -16.74
C GLY A 227 14.61 -17.91 -15.39
N ASN A 228 15.79 -18.53 -15.42
CA ASN A 228 16.48 -18.99 -14.20
C ASN A 228 17.32 -17.91 -13.51
N ASN A 229 17.39 -16.70 -14.05
CA ASN A 229 18.22 -15.64 -13.49
C ASN A 229 17.38 -14.65 -12.67
N VAL A 230 17.63 -14.57 -11.37
CA VAL A 230 17.00 -13.56 -10.50
C VAL A 230 17.64 -12.21 -10.75
N ILE A 231 16.84 -11.24 -11.19
CA ILE A 231 17.29 -9.90 -11.60
C ILE A 231 16.97 -8.82 -10.56
N ALA A 232 15.99 -9.04 -9.69
CA ALA A 232 15.71 -8.16 -8.55
C ALA A 232 14.92 -8.88 -7.46
N GLU A 233 15.17 -8.52 -6.20
CA GLU A 233 14.39 -8.97 -5.06
C GLU A 233 14.08 -7.79 -4.14
N GLY A 234 12.99 -7.91 -3.38
CA GLY A 234 12.61 -6.92 -2.38
C GLY A 234 11.26 -7.24 -1.78
N SER A 235 10.77 -6.34 -0.93
CA SER A 235 9.49 -6.53 -0.25
C SER A 235 8.51 -5.44 -0.64
N SER A 236 7.23 -5.79 -0.72
CA SER A 236 6.12 -4.86 -0.87
C SER A 236 5.35 -4.75 0.43
N GLU A 237 5.21 -3.52 0.91
CA GLU A 237 4.60 -3.16 2.19
C GLU A 237 3.49 -2.13 2.03
N VAL A 238 2.67 -1.98 3.07
CA VAL A 238 1.68 -0.89 3.14
C VAL A 238 2.41 0.44 2.97
N ASN A 239 2.01 1.21 1.94
CA ASN A 239 2.63 2.48 1.52
C ASN A 239 4.09 2.39 1.04
N SER A 240 4.69 1.21 0.98
CA SER A 240 6.08 1.00 0.56
C SER A 240 6.13 -0.10 -0.51
N PRO A 241 5.76 0.21 -1.77
CA PRO A 241 5.77 -0.77 -2.85
C PRO A 241 7.20 -1.19 -3.20
N PHE A 242 7.36 -2.44 -3.63
CA PHE A 242 8.56 -2.87 -4.33
C PHE A 242 8.63 -2.16 -5.69
N LYS A 243 9.80 -1.67 -6.07
CA LYS A 243 9.99 -0.88 -7.30
C LYS A 243 11.05 -1.51 -8.17
N TRP A 244 10.73 -1.69 -9.45
CA TRP A 244 11.68 -2.21 -10.42
C TRP A 244 11.33 -1.72 -11.81
N ASN A 245 12.32 -1.25 -12.57
CA ASN A 245 12.19 -0.80 -13.96
C ASN A 245 11.03 0.19 -14.23
N GLY A 246 10.81 1.14 -13.32
CA GLY A 246 9.71 2.12 -13.42
C GLY A 246 8.31 1.56 -13.08
N LEU A 247 8.22 0.28 -12.73
CA LEU A 247 7.03 -0.36 -12.18
C LEU A 247 7.02 -0.28 -10.65
N ASN A 248 5.82 -0.19 -10.09
CA ASN A 248 5.58 -0.31 -8.66
C ASN A 248 4.68 -1.54 -8.43
N PHE A 249 5.08 -2.40 -7.50
CA PHE A 249 4.38 -3.62 -7.12
C PHE A 249 3.82 -3.43 -5.71
N TYR A 250 2.51 -3.24 -5.64
CA TYR A 250 1.76 -3.11 -4.39
C TYR A 250 1.09 -4.45 -4.07
N HIS A 251 1.16 -4.92 -2.83
CA HIS A 251 0.19 -5.92 -2.40
C HIS A 251 -1.11 -5.20 -2.02
N THR A 252 -2.23 -5.67 -2.56
CA THR A 252 -3.56 -5.08 -2.35
C THR A 252 -4.52 -6.02 -1.65
N GLU A 253 -4.24 -7.32 -1.70
CA GLU A 253 -5.02 -8.36 -1.03
C GLU A 253 -4.09 -9.45 -0.52
N ILE A 254 -4.38 -10.00 0.65
CA ILE A 254 -3.78 -11.24 1.14
C ILE A 254 -4.91 -12.11 1.65
N ASN A 255 -4.97 -13.33 1.13
CA ASN A 255 -6.07 -14.23 1.42
C ASN A 255 -5.61 -15.69 1.27
N SER A 256 -6.47 -16.63 1.60
CA SER A 256 -6.24 -18.06 1.41
C SER A 256 -7.38 -18.66 0.60
N ASP A 257 -7.07 -19.67 -0.22
CA ASP A 257 -8.12 -20.41 -0.92
C ASP A 257 -8.81 -21.44 0.00
N LYS A 258 -9.79 -22.17 -0.57
CA LYS A 258 -10.54 -23.22 0.15
C LYS A 258 -9.69 -24.37 0.69
N TYR A 259 -8.44 -24.52 0.24
CA TYR A 259 -7.49 -25.53 0.68
C TYR A 259 -6.46 -24.97 1.68
N GLY A 260 -6.54 -23.67 2.00
CA GLY A 260 -5.64 -22.99 2.93
C GLY A 260 -4.34 -22.47 2.29
N PHE A 261 -4.19 -22.54 0.97
CA PHE A 261 -3.01 -21.97 0.31
C PHE A 261 -3.11 -20.45 0.28
N LYS A 262 -2.11 -19.78 0.84
CA LYS A 262 -2.03 -18.32 0.88
C LYS A 262 -1.65 -17.77 -0.49
N TYR A 263 -2.25 -16.65 -0.86
CA TYR A 263 -1.89 -15.87 -2.02
C TYR A 263 -1.89 -14.37 -1.72
N ALA A 264 -1.13 -13.63 -2.51
CA ALA A 264 -1.14 -12.17 -2.51
C ALA A 264 -1.72 -11.67 -3.84
N GLY A 265 -2.72 -10.79 -3.74
CA GLY A 265 -3.16 -9.95 -4.84
C GLY A 265 -2.16 -8.81 -5.02
N MET A 266 -1.51 -8.81 -6.18
CA MET A 266 -0.49 -7.86 -6.57
C MET A 266 -1.05 -6.89 -7.59
N GLN A 267 -0.89 -5.60 -7.32
CA GLN A 267 -1.16 -4.52 -8.25
C GLN A 267 0.17 -3.99 -8.80
N VAL A 268 0.32 -4.06 -10.11
CA VAL A 268 1.48 -3.55 -10.86
C VAL A 268 1.09 -2.25 -11.53
N THR A 269 1.82 -1.17 -11.25
CA THR A 269 1.54 0.14 -11.85
C THR A 269 2.75 0.75 -12.51
N ARG A 270 2.52 1.37 -13.67
CA ARG A 270 3.43 2.31 -14.30
C ARG A 270 2.73 3.64 -14.40
N ASP A 271 3.28 4.68 -13.77
CA ASP A 271 2.77 6.04 -13.88
C ASP A 271 3.93 7.02 -14.12
N PRO A 272 4.28 7.27 -15.40
CA PRO A 272 5.37 8.18 -15.72
C PRO A 272 5.00 9.65 -15.45
N GLY A 273 3.71 9.98 -15.31
CA GLY A 273 3.24 11.34 -15.04
C GLY A 273 3.39 11.75 -13.57
N LYS A 274 3.35 10.79 -12.65
CA LYS A 274 3.37 11.02 -11.20
C LYS A 274 4.42 12.03 -10.72
N PRO A 275 5.71 11.95 -11.10
CA PRO A 275 6.71 12.90 -10.60
C PRO A 275 6.42 14.34 -11.02
N TYR A 276 5.93 14.52 -12.24
CA TYR A 276 5.63 15.83 -12.82
C TYR A 276 4.37 16.46 -12.22
N VAL A 277 3.38 15.64 -11.82
CA VAL A 277 2.21 16.12 -11.07
C VAL A 277 2.65 16.77 -9.75
N PHE A 278 3.49 16.08 -8.96
CA PHE A 278 3.99 16.63 -7.71
C PHE A 278 4.85 17.88 -7.92
N PHE A 279 5.68 17.88 -8.96
CA PHE A 279 6.47 19.06 -9.33
C PHE A 279 5.58 20.26 -9.69
N GLY A 280 4.52 20.05 -10.48
CA GLY A 280 3.55 21.09 -10.81
C GLY A 280 2.82 21.63 -9.58
N PHE A 281 2.44 20.75 -8.64
CA PHE A 281 1.88 21.18 -7.35
C PHE A 281 2.88 21.98 -6.51
N SER A 282 4.16 21.61 -6.49
CA SER A 282 5.19 22.39 -5.80
C SER A 282 5.34 23.79 -6.40
N ILE A 283 5.39 23.91 -7.74
CA ILE A 283 5.43 25.20 -8.43
C ILE A 283 4.21 26.05 -8.06
N MET A 284 3.01 25.46 -8.12
CA MET A 284 1.78 26.17 -7.78
C MET A 284 1.75 26.60 -6.31
N GLY A 285 2.20 25.75 -5.39
CA GLY A 285 2.33 26.05 -3.97
C GLY A 285 3.28 27.21 -3.68
N ILE A 286 4.44 27.26 -4.37
CA ILE A 286 5.37 28.39 -4.30
C ILE A 286 4.69 29.67 -4.83
N GLY A 287 3.95 29.57 -5.94
CA GLY A 287 3.16 30.68 -6.48
C GLY A 287 2.15 31.22 -5.48
N CYS A 288 1.41 30.33 -4.81
CA CYS A 288 0.50 30.68 -3.71
C CYS A 288 1.23 31.39 -2.56
N LEU A 289 2.32 30.80 -2.07
CA LEU A 289 3.09 31.37 -0.97
C LEU A 289 3.60 32.78 -1.31
N MET A 290 4.21 32.96 -2.48
CA MET A 290 4.67 34.27 -2.95
C MET A 290 3.55 35.29 -3.09
N TYR A 291 2.35 34.86 -3.50
CA TYR A 291 1.21 35.75 -3.60
C TYR A 291 0.76 36.27 -2.23
N PHE A 292 0.71 35.38 -1.23
CA PHE A 292 0.35 35.75 0.13
C PHE A 292 1.42 36.56 0.86
N LEU A 293 2.71 36.26 0.64
CA LEU A 293 3.84 37.00 1.23
C LEU A 293 4.10 38.38 0.59
N LYS A 294 3.48 38.66 -0.57
CA LYS A 294 3.56 39.97 -1.24
C LYS A 294 2.53 40.97 -0.68
N LYS A 295 1.54 40.49 0.08
CA LYS A 295 0.75 41.34 0.98
C LYS A 295 1.54 41.61 2.25
#